data_AF-A0A0S3TJJ6-F1
#
_entry.id   AF-A0A0S3TJJ6-F1
#
_cell.length_a   1.000
_cell.length_b   1.000
_cell.length_c   1.000
_cell.angle_alpha   90.00
_cell.angle_beta   90.00
_cell.angle_gamma   90.00
#
_symmetry.space_group_name_H-M   'P 1'
#
loop_
_entity.id
_entity.type
_entity.pdbx_description
1 polymer ?
#
loop_
_entity_poly.entity_id
_entity_poly.type
_entity_poly.pdbx_seq_one_letter_code
_entity_poly.pdbx_strand_id
1 'polypeptide(L)' 'MKTNLQDDYNLLFKFAVKGLKYFVLVLVGFAIAYVISTVLNIVPIAQILLSSILWQWMMRIAVFIFCLFAIAIILDSWR' A
#
# COMPACT_ATOMS: atom_id res chain seq x y z
N MET A 1 -4.37 2.21 -36.83
CA MET A 1 -3.23 1.78 -35.98
C MET A 1 -3.28 2.55 -34.66
N LYS A 2 -4.08 2.11 -33.68
CA LYS A 2 -4.02 2.60 -32.28
C LYS A 2 -4.91 1.72 -31.38
N THR A 3 -4.39 0.60 -30.89
CA THR A 3 -5.09 -0.27 -29.90
C THR A 3 -4.28 -0.49 -28.62
N ASN A 4 -3.01 -0.08 -28.56
CA ASN A 4 -2.15 -0.37 -27.41
C ASN A 4 -2.54 0.36 -26.09
N LEU A 5 -3.23 1.52 -26.15
CA LEU A 5 -3.53 2.29 -24.93
C LEU A 5 -4.63 1.67 -24.06
N GLN A 6 -5.56 0.90 -24.62
CA GLN A 6 -6.66 0.27 -23.85
C GLN A 6 -6.19 -0.98 -23.09
N ASP A 7 -5.24 -1.74 -23.63
CA ASP A 7 -4.68 -2.91 -22.95
C ASP A 7 -3.75 -2.52 -21.79
N ASP A 8 -2.92 -1.49 -21.97
CA ASP A 8 -2.03 -0.97 -20.92
C ASP A 8 -2.80 -0.43 -19.70
N TYR A 9 -3.96 0.20 -19.92
CA TYR A 9 -4.82 0.68 -18.84
C TYR A 9 -5.41 -0.45 -18.01
N ASN A 10 -5.89 -1.49 -18.67
CA ASN A 10 -6.46 -2.66 -18.02
C ASN A 10 -5.38 -3.36 -17.16
N LEU A 11 -4.13 -3.38 -17.65
CA LEU A 11 -2.97 -3.85 -16.90
C LEU A 11 -2.63 -2.93 -15.72
N LEU A 12 -2.58 -1.60 -15.92
CA LEU A 12 -2.30 -0.63 -14.86
C LEU A 12 -3.34 -0.68 -13.74
N PHE A 13 -4.63 -0.77 -14.08
CA PHE A 13 -5.70 -0.91 -13.10
C PHE A 13 -5.57 -2.22 -12.33
N LYS A 14 -5.32 -3.33 -13.04
CA LYS A 14 -5.09 -4.64 -12.42
C LYS A 14 -3.86 -4.62 -11.50
N PHE A 15 -2.79 -3.92 -11.88
CA PHE A 15 -1.61 -3.68 -11.06
C PHE A 15 -1.92 -2.81 -9.84
N ALA A 16 -2.76 -1.77 -9.97
CA ALA A 16 -3.15 -0.91 -8.87
C ALA A 16 -4.00 -1.68 -7.84
N VAL A 17 -4.98 -2.48 -8.28
CA VAL A 17 -5.79 -3.35 -7.39
C VAL A 17 -4.89 -4.41 -6.72
N LYS A 18 -3.96 -5.00 -7.46
CA LYS A 18 -3.01 -5.96 -6.90
C LYS A 18 -2.08 -5.29 -5.88
N GLY A 19 -1.59 -4.09 -6.19
CA GLY A 19 -0.77 -3.26 -5.31
C GLY A 19 -1.49 -2.91 -4.02
N LEU A 20 -2.76 -2.50 -4.08
CA LEU A 20 -3.59 -2.25 -2.90
C LEU A 20 -3.76 -3.51 -2.05
N LYS A 21 -4.02 -4.66 -2.68
CA LYS A 21 -4.13 -5.95 -1.98
C LYS A 21 -2.84 -6.31 -1.25
N TYR A 22 -1.67 -6.12 -1.89
CA TYR A 22 -0.38 -6.33 -1.25
C TYR A 22 -0.12 -5.30 -0.14
N PHE A 23 -0.52 -4.06 -0.31
CA PHE A 23 -0.38 -3.02 0.70
C PHE A 23 -1.19 -3.34 1.97
N VAL A 24 -2.45 -3.77 1.81
CA VAL A 24 -3.29 -4.25 2.93
C VAL A 24 -2.66 -5.47 3.59
N LEU A 25 -2.12 -6.42 2.83
CA LEU A 25 -1.39 -7.57 3.37
C LEU A 25 -0.17 -7.17 4.21
N VAL A 26 0.60 -6.17 3.74
CA VAL A 26 1.75 -5.63 4.48
C VAL A 26 1.29 -4.95 5.77
N LEU A 27 0.21 -4.16 5.74
CA LEU A 27 -0.38 -3.55 6.93
C LEU A 27 -0.83 -4.60 7.95
N VAL A 28 -1.48 -5.68 7.48
CA VAL A 28 -1.89 -6.78 8.36
C VAL A 28 -0.68 -7.48 8.97
N GLY A 29 0.36 -7.76 8.17
CA GLY A 29 1.61 -8.33 8.66
C GLY A 29 2.30 -7.43 9.69
N PHE A 30 2.31 -6.12 9.45
CA PHE A 30 2.85 -5.13 10.36
C PHE A 30 2.06 -5.08 11.68
N ALA A 31 0.72 -5.11 11.62
CA ALA A 31 -0.13 -5.17 12.80
C ALA A 31 0.12 -6.45 13.62
N ILE A 32 0.27 -7.60 12.95
CA ILE A 32 0.59 -8.87 13.62
C ILE A 32 1.96 -8.79 14.29
N ALA A 33 3.00 -8.29 13.61
CA ALA A 33 4.33 -8.12 14.19
C ALA A 33 4.31 -7.18 15.41
N TYR A 34 3.52 -6.12 15.37
CA TYR A 34 3.32 -5.20 16.50
C TYR A 34 2.66 -5.88 17.70
N VAL A 35 1.59 -6.65 17.48
CA VAL A 35 0.91 -7.41 18.53
C VAL A 35 1.85 -8.46 19.15
N ILE A 36 2.62 -9.18 18.33
CA ILE A 36 3.59 -10.17 18.83
C ILE A 36 4.70 -9.48 19.65
N SER A 37 5.21 -8.35 19.17
CA SER A 37 6.28 -7.61 19.85
C SER A 37 5.82 -7.02 21.20
N THR A 38 4.57 -6.57 21.28
CA THR A 38 3.95 -6.10 22.53
C THR A 38 3.66 -7.24 23.50
N VAL A 39 3.15 -8.38 23.03
CA VAL A 39 2.89 -9.58 23.86
C VAL A 39 4.19 -10.17 24.43
N LEU A 40 5.27 -10.18 23.64
CA LEU A 40 6.58 -10.64 24.09
C LEU A 40 7.30 -9.64 25.01
N ASN A 41 6.70 -8.46 25.25
CA ASN A 41 7.26 -7.36 26.04
C ASN A 41 8.68 -6.97 25.61
N ILE A 42 8.98 -7.09 24.32
CA ILE A 42 10.27 -6.69 23.76
C ILE A 42 10.16 -5.21 23.41
N VAL A 43 10.19 -4.40 24.47
CA VAL A 43 10.09 -2.93 24.44
C VAL A 43 10.92 -2.26 23.34
N PRO A 44 12.20 -2.63 23.08
CA PRO A 44 12.98 -1.94 22.05
C PRO A 44 12.45 -2.19 20.64
N ILE A 45 11.88 -3.37 20.36
CA ILE A 45 11.39 -3.71 19.02
C ILE A 45 10.05 -3.00 18.76
N ALA A 46 9.17 -2.95 19.76
CA ALA A 46 7.93 -2.19 19.68
C ALA A 46 8.19 -0.67 19.51
N GLN A 47 9.22 -0.13 20.19
CA GLN A 47 9.63 1.26 20.03
C GLN A 47 10.22 1.57 18.65
N ILE A 48 11.01 0.66 18.08
CA ILE A 48 11.52 0.80 16.70
C ILE A 48 10.35 0.74 15.71
N LEU A 49 9.43 -0.22 15.86
CA LEU A 49 8.24 -0.34 15.02
C LEU A 49 7.35 0.90 15.07
N LEU A 50 7.16 1.46 16.26
CA LEU A 50 6.33 2.64 16.50
C LEU A 50 7.09 3.97 16.32
N SER A 51 8.34 3.91 15.87
CA SER A 51 9.12 5.12 15.67
C SER A 51 8.43 6.02 14.65
N SER A 52 8.27 7.30 15.00
CA SER A 52 7.61 8.31 14.14
C SER A 52 8.16 8.31 12.72
N ILE A 53 9.43 7.95 12.54
CA ILE A 53 10.06 7.86 11.22
C ILE A 53 9.43 6.77 10.35
N LEU A 54 9.17 5.58 10.91
CA LEU A 54 8.53 4.48 10.19
C LEU A 54 7.07 4.82 9.90
N TRP A 55 6.38 5.44 10.85
CA TRP A 55 5.01 5.87 10.65
C TRP A 55 4.90 6.94 9.54
N GLN A 56 5.81 7.91 9.52
CA GLN A 56 5.89 8.93 8.46
C GLN A 56 6.20 8.31 7.10
N TRP A 57 7.13 7.36 7.03
CA TRP A 57 7.45 6.64 5.80
C TRP A 57 6.27 5.79 5.32
N MET A 58 5.61 5.09 6.24
CA MET A 58 4.45 4.25 5.92
C MET A 58 3.27 5.09 5.43
N MET A 59 3.00 6.23 6.07
CA MET A 59 1.99 7.20 5.60
C MET A 59 2.34 7.78 4.24
N ARG A 60 3.61 8.11 3.96
CA ARG A 60 4.04 8.58 2.64
C ARG A 60 3.81 7.53 1.55
N ILE A 61 4.18 6.28 1.82
CA ILE A 61 3.97 5.16 0.89
C ILE A 61 2.48 4.92 0.67
N ALA A 62 1.68 4.96 1.74
CA ALA A 62 0.23 4.83 1.67
C ALA A 62 -0.39 5.91 0.77
N VAL A 63 -0.01 7.17 0.97
CA VAL A 63 -0.48 8.30 0.16
C VAL A 63 -0.06 8.15 -1.30
N PHE A 64 1.18 7.75 -1.57
CA PHE A 64 1.65 7.51 -2.93
C PHE A 64 0.83 6.43 -3.65
N ILE A 65 0.60 5.30 -2.97
CA ILE A 65 -0.21 4.20 -3.51
C ILE A 65 -1.66 4.63 -3.71
N PHE A 66 -2.22 5.38 -2.76
CA PHE A 66 -3.58 5.91 -2.84
C PHE A 66 -3.73 6.89 -4.01
N CYS A 67 -2.76 7.76 -4.25
CA CYS A 67 -2.75 8.65 -5.42
C CYS A 67 -2.71 7.85 -6.73
N LEU A 68 -1.83 6.85 -6.83
CA LEU A 68 -1.78 5.98 -8.02
C LEU A 68 -3.10 5.23 -8.23
N PHE A 69 -3.75 4.81 -7.15
CA PHE A 69 -5.05 4.16 -7.20
C PHE A 69 -6.18 5.11 -7.64
N ALA A 70 -6.23 6.32 -7.08
CA ALA A 70 -7.20 7.35 -7.46
C ALA A 70 -7.06 7.74 -8.93
N ILE A 71 -5.82 7.91 -9.40
CA ILE A 71 -5.49 8.13 -10.81
C ILE A 71 -6.07 6.98 -11.64
N ALA A 72 -5.77 5.72 -11.30
CA ALA A 72 -6.27 4.55 -12.00
C ALA A 72 -7.81 4.44 -12.05
N ILE A 73 -8.52 4.83 -10.99
CA ILE A 73 -10.00 4.86 -10.97
C ILE A 73 -10.56 5.95 -11.87
N ILE A 74 -10.02 7.18 -11.82
CA ILE A 74 -10.50 8.30 -12.64
C ILE A 74 -10.36 7.94 -14.12
N LEU A 75 -9.20 7.37 -14.46
CA LEU A 75 -8.85 6.77 -15.73
C LEU A 75 -9.89 5.72 -16.19
N ASP A 76 -10.26 4.80 -15.32
CA ASP A 76 -11.28 3.77 -15.61
C ASP A 76 -12.69 4.38 -15.82
N SER A 77 -13.05 5.40 -15.03
CA SER A 77 -14.37 6.05 -15.12
C SER A 77 -14.58 6.96 -16.34
N TRP A 78 -13.50 7.38 -17.00
CA TRP A 78 -13.57 8.16 -18.24
C TRP A 78 -13.77 7.26 -19.48
N ARG A 79 -13.87 5.95 -19.30
CA ARG A 79 -14.31 5.01 -20.33
C ARG A 79 -15.82 4.82 -20.31
#